data_AF-A0A6P7GU28-F1
#
_entry.id   AF-A0A6P7GU28-F1
#
_cell.length_a   1.000
_cell.length_b   1.000
_cell.length_c   1.000
_cell.angle_alpha   90.00
_cell.angle_beta   90.00
_cell.angle_gamma   90.00
#
_symmetry.space_group_name_H-M   'P 1'
#
loop_
_entity.id
_entity.type
_entity.pdbx_description
1 polymer ?
#
loop_
_entity_poly.entity_id
_entity_poly.type
_entity_poly.pdbx_seq_one_letter_code
_entity_poly.pdbx_strand_id
1 'polypeptide(L)'
;MVKKCQLWAARIENESFTNFPNLKQFLESAEQSLPDPIKINAAEHLRSLATTFRIYFPEPTNPDDGWIRNPFSCQAIEQIQGLTEEEQDKLMDLSSCSTMKDIFNGEKIADFWATARKDYKELGDKAIFFHVLHEKQI
;
A
#
# COMPACT_ATOMS: atom_id res chain seq x y z
N MET A 1 -4.17 3.70 5.13
CA MET A 1 -5.43 4.12 5.81
C MET A 1 -6.06 2.99 6.62
N VAL A 2 -6.13 1.77 6.09
CA VAL A 2 -6.65 0.57 6.78
C VAL A 2 -6.08 0.36 8.20
N LYS A 3 -4.75 0.31 8.35
CA LYS A 3 -4.08 0.11 9.65
C LYS A 3 -4.45 1.18 10.70
N LYS A 4 -4.60 2.45 10.29
CA LYS A 4 -5.01 3.54 11.19
C LYS A 4 -6.45 3.35 11.67
N CYS A 5 -7.38 2.99 10.78
CA CYS A 5 -8.78 2.75 11.14
C CYS A 5 -8.90 1.59 12.15
N GLN A 6 -8.16 0.50 11.93
CA GLN A 6 -8.12 -0.64 12.84
C GLN A 6 -7.55 -0.27 14.23
N LEU A 7 -6.44 0.47 14.25
CA LEU A 7 -5.85 0.97 15.49
C LEU A 7 -6.83 1.88 16.26
N TRP A 8 -7.51 2.78 15.55
CA TRP A 8 -8.46 3.70 16.16
C TRP A 8 -9.70 2.99 16.70
N ALA A 9 -10.20 1.96 16.02
CA ALA A 9 -11.28 1.12 16.52
C ALA A 9 -10.89 0.42 17.83
N ALA A 10 -9.70 -0.20 17.88
CA ALA A 10 -9.18 -0.82 19.10
C ALA A 10 -8.99 0.19 20.24
N ARG A 11 -8.57 1.42 19.92
CA ARG A 11 -8.44 2.49 20.91
C ARG A 11 -9.79 2.93 21.49
N ILE A 12 -10.84 3.04 20.67
CA ILE A 12 -12.21 3.34 21.15
C ILE A 12 -12.68 2.26 22.14
N GLU A 13 -12.43 0.99 21.83
CA GLU A 13 -12.80 -0.14 22.71
C GLU A 13 -12.06 -0.11 24.06
N ASN A 14 -10.82 0.40 24.07
CA ASN A 14 -10.00 0.59 25.27
C ASN A 14 -10.16 2.00 25.88
N GLU A 15 -11.23 2.73 25.55
CA GLU A 15 -11.55 4.07 26.07
C GLU A 15 -10.45 5.14 25.84
N SER A 16 -9.65 4.96 24.79
CA SER A 16 -8.62 5.89 24.36
C SER A 16 -9.09 6.76 23.20
N PHE A 17 -9.51 7.99 23.51
CA PHE A 17 -10.02 8.95 22.52
C PHE A 17 -8.96 9.91 21.95
N THR A 18 -7.68 9.56 22.08
CA THR A 18 -6.53 10.40 21.63
C THR A 18 -6.59 10.84 20.16
N ASN A 19 -7.29 10.08 19.32
CA ASN A 19 -7.43 10.35 17.88
C ASN A 19 -8.67 11.20 17.55
N PHE A 20 -9.51 11.48 18.56
CA PHE A 20 -10.74 12.25 18.47
C PHE A 20 -10.68 13.38 19.51
N PRO A 21 -9.85 14.42 19.29
CA PRO A 21 -9.54 15.42 20.31
C PRO A 21 -10.78 16.15 20.83
N ASN A 22 -11.75 16.45 19.96
CA ASN A 22 -13.00 17.09 20.36
C ASN A 22 -13.86 16.17 21.24
N LEU A 23 -13.94 14.87 20.91
CA LEU A 23 -14.67 13.89 21.71
C LEU A 23 -13.99 13.68 23.07
N LYS A 24 -12.65 13.55 23.07
CA LYS A 24 -11.85 13.44 24.29
C LYS A 24 -12.10 14.63 25.22
N GLN A 25 -11.96 15.85 24.69
CA GLN A 25 -12.19 17.08 25.45
C GLN A 25 -13.62 17.14 26.00
N PHE A 26 -14.62 16.77 25.20
CA PHE A 26 -16.02 16.74 25.65
C PHE A 26 -16.21 15.79 26.84
N LEU A 27 -15.74 14.53 26.72
CA LEU A 27 -15.88 13.52 27.76
C LEU A 27 -15.12 13.90 29.05
N GLU A 28 -13.92 14.45 28.91
CA GLU A 28 -13.13 14.95 30.05
C GLU A 28 -13.84 16.13 30.74
N SER A 29 -14.38 17.09 29.97
CA SER A 29 -15.09 18.25 30.52
C SER A 29 -16.42 17.90 31.19
N ALA A 30 -17.10 16.86 30.70
CA ALA A 30 -18.36 16.38 31.24
C ALA A 30 -18.19 15.35 32.36
N GLU A 31 -16.95 14.90 32.64
CA GLU A 31 -16.63 13.77 33.53
C GLU A 31 -17.45 12.51 33.22
N GLN A 32 -17.64 12.23 31.92
CA GLN A 32 -18.48 11.13 31.44
C GLN A 32 -17.69 10.11 30.62
N SER A 33 -18.11 8.85 30.72
CA SER A 33 -17.67 7.80 29.81
C SER A 33 -18.56 7.78 28.56
N LEU A 34 -18.01 7.27 27.46
CA LEU A 34 -18.79 7.08 26.24
C LEU A 34 -19.75 5.88 26.45
N PRO A 35 -21.06 6.02 26.20
CA PRO A 35 -22.00 4.91 26.33
C PRO A 35 -21.61 3.73 25.44
N ASP A 36 -21.73 2.51 25.98
CA ASP A 36 -21.35 1.28 25.26
C ASP A 36 -21.96 1.14 23.86
N PRO A 37 -23.25 1.46 23.62
CA PRO A 37 -23.81 1.38 22.26
C PRO A 37 -23.11 2.31 21.26
N ILE A 38 -22.73 3.52 21.71
CA ILE A 38 -22.03 4.49 20.86
C ILE A 38 -20.59 4.04 20.61
N LYS A 39 -19.93 3.50 21.63
CA LYS A 39 -18.58 2.94 21.56
C LYS A 39 -18.51 1.79 20.54
N ILE A 40 -19.44 0.83 20.61
CA ILE A 40 -19.54 -0.30 19.68
C ILE A 40 -19.77 0.21 18.27
N ASN A 41 -20.77 1.07 18.06
CA ASN A 41 -21.08 1.61 16.73
C ASN A 41 -19.90 2.37 16.11
N ALA A 42 -19.17 3.17 16.90
CA ALA A 42 -18.03 3.92 16.41
C ALA A 42 -16.87 2.99 15.99
N ALA A 43 -16.60 1.95 16.78
CA ALA A 43 -15.58 0.95 16.45
C ALA A 43 -15.96 0.15 15.20
N GLU A 44 -17.23 -0.28 15.08
CA GLU A 44 -17.75 -0.97 13.90
C GLU A 44 -17.69 -0.10 12.65
N HIS A 45 -18.03 1.18 12.75
CA HIS A 45 -17.95 2.10 11.62
C HIS A 45 -16.51 2.27 11.11
N LEU A 46 -15.52 2.36 12.01
CA LEU A 46 -14.10 2.39 11.63
C LEU A 46 -13.64 1.08 10.99
N ARG A 47 -14.12 -0.08 11.45
CA ARG A 47 -13.84 -1.38 10.83
C ARG A 47 -14.46 -1.46 9.43
N SER A 48 -15.71 -1.05 9.28
CA SER A 48 -16.40 -0.97 7.99
C SER A 48 -15.63 -0.08 7.02
N LEU A 49 -15.22 1.11 7.46
CA LEU A 49 -14.40 2.02 6.68
C LEU A 49 -13.05 1.40 6.28
N ALA A 50 -12.42 0.63 7.16
CA ALA A 50 -11.20 -0.12 6.84
C ALA A 50 -11.45 -1.17 5.75
N THR A 51 -12.58 -1.87 5.79
CA THR A 51 -13.01 -2.82 4.75
C THR A 51 -13.27 -2.11 3.43
N THR A 52 -14.00 -1.00 3.43
CA THR A 52 -14.23 -0.19 2.23
C THR A 52 -12.92 0.31 1.63
N PHE A 53 -11.97 0.76 2.46
CA PHE A 53 -10.65 1.15 1.96
C PHE A 53 -9.89 -0.01 1.31
N ARG A 54 -10.07 -1.26 1.73
CA ARG A 54 -9.45 -2.41 1.05
C ARG A 54 -10.03 -2.68 -0.34
N ILE A 55 -11.27 -2.27 -0.59
CA ILE A 55 -11.89 -2.39 -1.92
C ILE A 55 -11.20 -1.41 -2.88
N TYR A 56 -10.99 -0.15 -2.46
CA TYR A 56 -10.37 0.88 -3.30
C TYR A 56 -8.83 0.85 -3.28
N PHE A 57 -8.23 0.36 -2.21
CA PHE A 57 -6.79 0.24 -2.01
C PHE A 57 -6.45 -1.20 -1.60
N PRO A 58 -6.61 -2.18 -2.51
CA PRO A 58 -6.25 -3.56 -2.20
C PRO A 58 -4.79 -3.65 -1.79
N GLU A 59 -4.52 -4.46 -0.76
CA GLU A 59 -3.15 -4.91 -0.54
C GLU A 59 -2.71 -5.65 -1.82
N PRO A 60 -1.46 -5.44 -2.29
CA PRO A 60 -0.95 -6.24 -3.40
C PRO A 60 -1.07 -7.71 -3.01
N THR A 61 -2.06 -8.38 -3.59
CA THR A 61 -2.42 -9.77 -3.29
C THR A 61 -1.41 -10.74 -3.88
N ASN A 62 -0.62 -10.28 -4.86
CA ASN A 62 0.39 -11.10 -5.49
C ASN A 62 1.79 -10.62 -5.11
N PRO A 63 2.61 -11.47 -4.46
CA PRO A 63 4.04 -11.22 -4.28
C PRO A 63 4.74 -10.90 -5.60
N ASP A 64 4.20 -11.42 -6.71
CA ASP A 64 4.66 -11.22 -8.07
C ASP A 64 4.58 -9.76 -8.57
N ASP A 65 3.85 -8.87 -7.89
CA ASP A 65 3.79 -7.44 -8.28
C ASP A 65 4.77 -6.58 -7.48
N GLY A 66 5.47 -7.18 -6.52
CA GLY A 66 6.43 -6.49 -5.65
C GLY A 66 7.57 -5.83 -6.43
N TRP A 67 8.03 -6.48 -7.50
CA TRP A 67 9.11 -5.97 -8.35
C TRP A 67 8.70 -4.72 -9.12
N ILE A 68 7.42 -4.58 -9.46
CA ILE A 68 6.89 -3.38 -10.12
C ILE A 68 6.94 -2.18 -9.17
N ARG A 69 6.71 -2.40 -7.88
CA ARG A 69 6.71 -1.33 -6.86
C ARG A 69 8.12 -0.97 -6.39
N ASN A 70 8.99 -1.95 -6.27
CA ASN A 70 10.38 -1.75 -5.91
C ASN A 70 11.23 -2.90 -6.45
N PRO A 71 11.83 -2.73 -7.64
CA PRO A 71 12.64 -3.79 -8.25
C PRO A 71 13.94 -4.03 -7.47
N PHE A 72 14.36 -3.09 -6.60
CA PHE A 72 15.60 -3.19 -5.80
C PHE A 72 15.41 -3.87 -4.45
N SER A 73 14.17 -4.18 -4.04
CA SER A 73 13.88 -4.88 -2.79
C SER A 73 13.23 -6.25 -3.00
N CYS A 74 13.26 -6.77 -4.23
CA CYS A 74 12.71 -8.08 -4.53
C CYS A 74 13.59 -9.19 -3.95
N GLN A 75 12.94 -10.04 -3.17
CA GLN A 75 13.50 -11.30 -2.69
C GLN A 75 12.87 -12.42 -3.50
N ALA A 76 13.63 -13.49 -3.74
CA ALA A 76 13.17 -14.66 -4.47
C ALA A 76 12.61 -14.35 -5.87
N ILE A 77 13.40 -13.66 -6.70
CA ILE A 77 13.03 -13.31 -8.09
C ILE A 77 12.64 -14.56 -8.90
N GLU A 78 13.30 -15.68 -8.62
CA GLU A 78 13.04 -16.98 -9.25
C GLU A 78 11.63 -17.53 -8.99
N GLN A 79 10.93 -17.03 -7.98
CA GLN A 79 9.59 -17.46 -7.60
C GLN A 79 8.47 -16.61 -8.23
N ILE A 80 8.83 -15.55 -8.96
CA ILE A 80 7.87 -14.64 -9.59
C ILE A 80 7.23 -15.35 -10.79
N GLN A 81 5.97 -15.79 -10.65
CA GLN A 81 5.30 -16.58 -11.70
C GLN A 81 4.92 -15.73 -12.92
N GLY A 82 4.81 -14.42 -12.75
CA GLY A 82 4.49 -13.47 -13.83
C GLY A 82 5.66 -13.18 -14.78
N LEU A 83 6.86 -13.71 -14.52
CA LEU A 83 8.07 -13.48 -15.33
C LEU A 83 8.62 -14.80 -15.88
N THR A 84 9.12 -14.78 -17.11
CA THR A 84 9.95 -15.86 -17.66
C THR A 84 11.33 -15.85 -17.03
N GLU A 85 12.10 -16.94 -17.16
CA GLU A 85 13.49 -17.01 -16.66
C GLU A 85 14.36 -15.88 -17.23
N GLU A 86 14.20 -15.55 -18.52
CA GLU A 86 14.93 -14.42 -19.15
C GLU A 86 14.53 -13.07 -18.56
N GLU A 87 13.26 -12.87 -18.22
CA GLU A 87 12.80 -11.64 -17.58
C GLU A 87 13.24 -11.56 -16.11
N GLN A 88 13.33 -12.70 -15.43
CA GLN A 88 13.89 -12.80 -14.08
C GLN A 88 15.37 -12.40 -14.06
N ASP A 89 16.16 -12.87 -15.03
CA ASP A 89 17.57 -12.46 -15.19
C ASP A 89 17.69 -10.96 -15.47
N LYS A 90 16.88 -10.42 -16.39
CA LYS A 90 16.80 -8.98 -16.67
C LYS A 90 16.44 -8.17 -15.43
N LEU A 91 15.53 -8.68 -14.60
CA LEU A 91 15.12 -8.03 -13.36
C LEU A 91 16.27 -8.06 -12.34
N MET A 92 17.04 -9.14 -12.30
CA MET A 92 18.23 -9.28 -11.45
C MET A 92 19.30 -8.26 -11.86
N ASP A 93 19.56 -8.12 -13.16
CA ASP A 93 20.49 -7.13 -13.72
C ASP A 93 20.05 -5.70 -13.38
N LEU A 94 18.77 -5.39 -13.62
CA LEU A 94 18.19 -4.09 -13.30
C LEU A 94 18.32 -3.79 -11.80
N SER A 95 18.00 -4.75 -10.93
CA SER A 95 18.03 -4.61 -9.47
C SER A 95 19.44 -4.41 -8.91
N SER A 96 20.46 -4.82 -9.67
CA SER A 96 21.88 -4.69 -9.32
C SER A 96 22.51 -3.41 -9.90
N CYS A 97 21.80 -2.69 -10.78
CA CYS A 97 22.31 -1.50 -11.45
C CYS A 97 22.19 -0.24 -10.55
N SER A 98 23.33 0.30 -10.11
CA SER A 98 23.37 1.50 -9.25
C SER A 98 22.77 2.73 -9.93
N THR A 99 23.03 2.93 -11.23
CA THR A 99 22.46 4.04 -11.99
C THR A 99 20.94 3.97 -12.04
N MET A 100 20.37 2.78 -12.25
CA MET A 100 18.91 2.59 -12.20
C MET A 100 18.35 2.83 -10.80
N LYS A 101 19.10 2.48 -9.75
CA LYS A 101 18.71 2.75 -8.37
C LYS A 101 18.67 4.24 -8.05
N ASP A 102 19.63 5.00 -8.57
CA ASP A 102 19.65 6.46 -8.42
C ASP A 102 18.47 7.11 -9.15
N ILE A 103 18.14 6.66 -10.37
CA ILE A 103 16.96 7.11 -11.10
C ILE A 103 15.68 6.79 -10.31
N PHE A 104 15.54 5.57 -9.81
CA PHE A 104 14.38 5.15 -9.01
C PHE A 104 14.17 6.01 -7.75
N ASN A 105 15.26 6.44 -7.09
CA ASN A 105 15.18 7.30 -5.92
C ASN A 105 14.83 8.76 -6.26
N GLY A 106 15.07 9.20 -7.50
CA GLY A 106 14.85 10.58 -7.95
C GLY A 106 13.52 10.80 -8.69
N GLU A 107 12.91 9.76 -9.24
CA GLU A 107 11.73 9.85 -10.10
C GLU A 107 10.48 9.18 -9.51
N LYS A 108 9.31 9.49 -10.06
CA LYS A 108 8.10 8.71 -9.76
C LYS A 108 8.20 7.35 -10.43
N ILE A 109 7.50 6.36 -9.89
CA ILE A 109 7.60 4.97 -10.36
C ILE A 109 7.20 4.79 -11.83
N ALA A 110 6.23 5.55 -12.33
CA ALA A 110 5.82 5.51 -13.73
C ALA A 110 6.91 6.04 -14.66
N ASP A 111 7.58 7.13 -14.26
CA ASP A 111 8.68 7.76 -15.01
C ASP A 111 9.91 6.83 -15.01
N PHE A 112 10.22 6.23 -13.85
CA PHE A 112 11.26 5.20 -13.74
C PHE A 112 11.03 4.05 -14.72
N TRP A 113 9.83 3.46 -14.75
CA TRP A 113 9.54 2.35 -15.67
C TRP A 113 9.55 2.78 -17.14
N ALA A 114 9.15 4.02 -17.45
CA ALA A 114 9.28 4.58 -18.79
C ALA A 114 10.75 4.72 -19.23
N THR A 115 11.65 5.08 -18.30
CA THR A 115 13.09 5.12 -18.53
C THR A 115 13.68 3.70 -18.66
N ALA A 116 13.36 2.81 -17.73
CA ALA A 116 13.85 1.43 -17.71
C ALA A 116 13.41 0.62 -18.94
N ARG A 117 12.24 0.93 -19.52
CA ARG A 117 11.73 0.32 -20.76
C ARG A 117 12.69 0.44 -21.96
N LYS A 118 13.62 1.40 -21.96
CA LYS A 118 14.61 1.55 -23.05
C LYS A 118 15.57 0.36 -23.11
N ASP A 119 16.00 -0.11 -21.95
CA ASP A 119 17.02 -1.17 -21.82
C ASP A 119 16.38 -2.51 -21.38
N TYR A 120 15.23 -2.46 -20.72
CA TYR A 120 14.49 -3.59 -20.18
C TYR A 120 13.03 -3.55 -20.64
N LYS A 121 12.83 -3.65 -21.95
CA LYS A 121 11.53 -3.41 -22.61
C LYS A 121 10.41 -4.26 -22.05
N GLU A 122 10.63 -5.56 -21.84
CA GLU A 122 9.62 -6.52 -21.40
C GLU A 122 9.15 -6.20 -19.97
N LEU A 123 10.09 -5.87 -19.08
CA LEU A 123 9.80 -5.47 -17.71
C LEU A 123 9.05 -4.13 -17.67
N GLY A 124 9.51 -3.15 -18.46
CA GLY A 124 8.84 -1.84 -18.58
C GLY A 124 7.42 -1.96 -19.14
N ASP A 125 7.21 -2.77 -20.17
CA ASP A 125 5.89 -3.01 -20.77
C ASP A 125 4.92 -3.62 -19.75
N LYS A 126 5.36 -4.63 -18.97
CA LYS A 126 4.55 -5.24 -17.91
C LYS A 126 4.24 -4.27 -16.78
N ALA A 127 5.23 -3.51 -16.32
CA ALA A 127 5.06 -2.53 -15.24
C ALA A 127 4.11 -1.39 -15.63
N ILE A 128 4.22 -0.87 -16.86
CA ILE A 128 3.33 0.17 -17.37
C ILE A 128 1.92 -0.38 -17.58
N PHE A 129 1.79 -1.60 -18.13
CA PHE A 129 0.48 -2.24 -18.29
C PHE A 129 -0.23 -2.43 -16.94
N PHE A 130 0.51 -2.84 -15.90
CA PHE A 130 0.00 -2.91 -14.53
C PHE A 130 -0.51 -1.54 -14.06
N HIS A 131 0.26 -0.46 -14.28
CA HIS A 131 -0.16 0.89 -13.90
C HIS A 131 -1.46 1.32 -14.60
N VAL A 132 -1.57 1.08 -15.91
CA VAL A 132 -2.74 1.45 -16.73
C VAL A 132 -3.99 0.65 -16.36
N LEU A 133 -3.85 -0.62 -15.99
CA LEU A 133 -4.98 -1.44 -15.54
C LEU A 133 -5.52 -0.99 -14.18
N HIS A 134 -4.64 -0.55 -13.27
CA HIS A 134 -5.03 -0.10 -11.94
C HIS A 134 -5.51 1.36 -11.89
N GLU A 135 -5.17 2.20 -12.88
CA GLU A 135 -5.78 3.55 -13.03
C GLU A 135 -7.21 3.52 -13.58
N LYS A 136 -7.61 2.47 -14.32
CA LYS A 136 -8.95 2.36 -14.94
C LYS A 136 -10.05 1.82 -14.02
N GLN A 137 -9.77 1.59 -12.74
CA GLN A 137 -10.76 1.19 -11.74
C GLN A 137 -11.27 2.36 -10.88
N ILE A 138 -11.10 3.61 -11.35
CA ILE A 138 -11.63 4.83 -10.72
C ILE A 138 -12.72 5.43 -11.58
#